data_AF-A0A366H6R4-F1
#
_entry.id   AF-A0A366H6R4-F1
#
_cell.length_a   1.000
_cell.length_b   1.000
_cell.length_c   1.000
_cell.angle_alpha   90.00
_cell.angle_beta   90.00
_cell.angle_gamma   90.00
#
_symmetry.space_group_name_H-M   'P 1'
#
loop_
_entity.id
_entity.type
_entity.pdbx_description
1 polymer ?
#
loop_
_entity_poly.entity_id
_entity_poly.type
_entity_poly.pdbx_seq_one_letter_code
_entity_poly.pdbx_strand_id
1 'polypeptide(L)'
;MSFNFGPVRLIIFIVCVLTFWAFKGFENTVPGEEDTVIELGSEWVWPLIMFFVGAIAVSFIDHYIGTLERQNIRLVYLIGGAILMVGAIVLLNKAKAAHALVS
;
A
#
# COMPACT_ATOMS: atom_id res chain seq x y z
N MET A 1 -9.06 18.08 -10.79
CA MET A 1 -8.57 17.07 -9.81
C MET A 1 -8.27 17.82 -8.53
N SER A 2 -8.89 17.49 -7.40
CA SER A 2 -8.67 18.18 -6.12
C SER A 2 -8.33 17.19 -5.02
N PHE A 3 -7.33 17.53 -4.20
CA PHE A 3 -7.05 16.82 -2.96
C PHE A 3 -8.04 17.28 -1.91
N ASN A 4 -8.97 16.38 -1.54
CA ASN A 4 -9.95 16.66 -0.52
C ASN A 4 -9.55 15.91 0.76
N PHE A 5 -9.29 16.66 1.84
CA PHE A 5 -8.92 16.12 3.16
C PHE A 5 -10.13 15.99 4.08
N GLY A 6 -11.29 15.65 3.53
CA GLY A 6 -12.49 15.38 4.33
C GLY A 6 -12.23 14.29 5.38
N PRO A 7 -12.82 14.38 6.59
CA PRO A 7 -12.56 13.45 7.68
C PRO A 7 -12.83 11.98 7.30
N VAL A 8 -13.83 11.72 6.45
CA VAL A 8 -14.11 10.37 5.91
C VAL A 8 -12.95 9.81 5.08
N ARG A 9 -12.28 10.66 4.28
CA ARG A 9 -11.15 10.25 3.44
C ARG A 9 -9.91 9.95 4.28
N LEU A 10 -9.71 10.75 5.33
CA LEU A 10 -8.68 10.47 6.32
C LEU A 10 -8.93 9.12 7.00
N ILE A 11 -10.19 8.81 7.37
CA ILE A 11 -10.56 7.51 7.92
C ILE A 11 -10.24 6.37 6.93
N ILE A 12 -10.60 6.52 5.64
CA ILE A 12 -10.28 5.50 4.62
C ILE A 12 -8.76 5.29 4.52
N PHE A 13 -7.98 6.37 4.51
CA PHE A 13 -6.52 6.28 4.50
C PHE A 13 -5.99 5.56 5.74
N ILE A 14 -6.48 5.90 6.93
CA ILE A 14 -6.12 5.22 8.18
C ILE A 14 -6.44 3.72 8.10
N VAL A 15 -7.61 3.34 7.57
CA VAL A 15 -7.98 1.92 7.38
C VAL A 15 -7.00 1.22 6.43
N CYS A 16 -6.57 1.85 5.34
CA CYS A 16 -5.54 1.30 4.46
C CYS A 16 -4.21 1.11 5.19
N VAL A 17 -3.77 2.10 5.98
CA VAL A 17 -2.53 2.00 6.77
C VAL A 17 -2.61 0.89 7.82
N LEU A 18 -3.74 0.76 8.52
CA LEU A 18 -3.99 -0.32 9.48
C LEU A 18 -4.00 -1.69 8.79
N THR A 19 -4.49 -1.76 7.55
CA THR A 19 -4.41 -2.99 6.75
C THR A 19 -2.95 -3.35 6.47
N PHE A 20 -2.12 -2.39 6.06
CA PHE A 20 -0.68 -2.64 5.87
C PHE A 20 0.00 -3.11 7.15
N TRP A 21 -0.33 -2.49 8.29
CA TRP A 21 0.17 -2.92 9.58
C TRP A 21 -0.26 -4.35 9.94
N ALA A 22 -1.53 -4.71 9.72
CA ALA A 22 -2.04 -6.05 9.98
C ALA A 22 -1.33 -7.14 9.14
N PHE A 23 -0.86 -6.81 7.94
CA PHE A 23 -0.03 -7.68 7.11
C PHE A 23 1.47 -7.61 7.44
N LYS A 24 1.84 -7.08 8.60
CA LYS A 24 3.25 -6.91 9.02
C LYS A 24 4.06 -6.07 8.03
N GLY A 25 3.39 -5.13 7.36
CA GLY A 25 3.98 -4.27 6.32
C GLY A 25 5.13 -3.39 6.81
N PHE A 26 5.10 -3.03 8.09
CA PHE A 26 6.13 -2.21 8.73
C PHE A 26 7.29 -3.01 9.33
N GLU A 27 7.21 -4.35 9.35
CA GLU A 27 8.34 -5.19 9.77
C GLU A 27 9.33 -5.26 8.60
N ASN A 28 10.46 -4.54 8.73
CA ASN A 28 11.56 -4.51 7.77
C ASN A 28 12.63 -5.59 8.03
N THR A 29 12.38 -6.47 9.00
CA THR A 29 13.28 -7.54 9.41
C THR A 29 12.63 -8.91 9.27
N VAL A 30 13.45 -9.94 9.06
CA VAL A 30 13.07 -11.35 9.01
C VAL A 30 14.01 -12.16 9.91
N PRO A 31 13.51 -13.17 10.63
CA PRO A 31 14.37 -14.07 11.42
C PRO A 31 15.32 -14.84 10.48
N GLY A 32 16.62 -14.83 10.81
CA GLY A 32 17.66 -15.63 10.17
C GLY A 32 18.03 -16.87 10.98
N GLU A 33 19.08 -17.56 10.58
CA GLU A 33 19.63 -18.72 11.31
C GLU A 33 20.19 -18.28 12.68
N GLU A 34 20.15 -19.17 13.67
CA GLU A 34 20.75 -18.97 15.01
C GLU A 34 20.32 -17.67 15.74
N ASP A 35 19.02 -17.38 15.78
CA ASP A 35 18.44 -16.17 16.42
C ASP A 35 18.94 -14.83 15.85
N THR A 36 19.53 -14.84 14.65
CA THR A 36 19.92 -13.61 13.95
C THR A 36 18.73 -12.93 13.29
N VAL A 37 18.86 -11.62 13.00
CA VAL A 37 17.81 -10.82 12.36
C VAL A 37 18.37 -10.20 11.10
N ILE A 38 17.71 -10.44 9.95
CA ILE A 38 18.12 -9.96 8.64
C ILE A 38 17.26 -8.76 8.25
N GLU A 39 17.90 -7.64 7.89
CA GLU A 39 17.22 -6.47 7.36
C GLU A 39 16.94 -6.61 5.87
N LEU A 40 15.69 -6.35 5.45
CA LEU A 40 15.30 -6.37 4.04
C LEU A 40 15.85 -5.18 3.23
N GLY A 41 16.33 -4.13 3.92
CA GLY A 41 16.90 -2.94 3.29
C GLY A 41 15.98 -2.32 2.23
N SER A 42 16.49 -2.19 1.00
CA SER A 42 15.78 -1.57 -0.13
C SER A 42 14.58 -2.40 -0.64
N GLU A 43 14.56 -3.71 -0.39
CA GLU A 43 13.48 -4.60 -0.83
C GLU A 43 12.18 -4.38 -0.03
N TRP A 44 12.28 -3.81 1.18
CA TRP A 44 11.13 -3.40 1.97
C TRP A 44 10.58 -2.02 1.56
N VAL A 45 11.48 -1.10 1.17
CA VAL A 45 11.13 0.29 0.85
C VAL A 45 10.21 0.38 -0.38
N TRP A 46 10.48 -0.40 -1.42
CA TRP A 46 9.66 -0.38 -2.65
C TRP A 46 8.20 -0.80 -2.43
N PRO A 47 7.92 -1.95 -1.79
CA PRO A 47 6.57 -2.30 -1.36
C PRO A 47 5.89 -1.22 -0.52
N LEU A 48 6.62 -0.61 0.43
CA LEU A 48 6.08 0.44 1.27
C LEU A 48 5.62 1.65 0.43
N ILE A 49 6.49 2.17 -0.44
CA ILE A 49 6.14 3.29 -1.33
C ILE A 49 4.94 2.92 -2.21
N MET A 50 4.96 1.73 -2.81
CA MET A 50 3.89 1.28 -3.71
C MET A 50 2.55 1.17 -2.99
N PHE A 51 2.54 0.68 -1.75
CA PHE A 51 1.34 0.61 -0.92
C PHE A 51 0.80 2.00 -0.60
N PHE A 52 1.65 2.93 -0.13
CA PHE A 52 1.22 4.28 0.24
C PHE A 52 0.72 5.09 -0.96
N VAL A 53 1.35 4.94 -2.13
CA VAL A 53 0.85 5.53 -3.38
C VAL A 53 -0.54 4.99 -3.72
N GLY A 54 -0.75 3.67 -3.59
CA GLY A 54 -2.06 3.05 -3.77
C GLY A 54 -3.10 3.55 -2.76
N ALA A 55 -2.73 3.65 -1.48
CA ALA A 55 -3.59 4.13 -0.41
C ALA A 55 -4.03 5.59 -0.64
N ILE A 56 -3.10 6.47 -1.03
CA ILE A 56 -3.40 7.86 -1.40
C ILE A 56 -4.34 7.92 -2.61
N ALA A 57 -4.13 7.05 -3.60
CA ALA A 57 -4.97 6.97 -4.79
C ALA A 57 -6.42 6.58 -4.46
N VAL A 58 -6.63 5.67 -3.50
CA VAL A 58 -7.95 5.23 -3.04
C VAL A 58 -8.62 6.26 -2.13
N SER A 59 -7.87 6.95 -1.27
CA SER A 59 -8.44 7.79 -0.21
C SER A 59 -8.60 9.26 -0.60
N PHE A 60 -7.58 9.86 -1.22
CA PHE A 60 -7.48 11.32 -1.35
C PHE A 60 -7.81 11.84 -2.75
N ILE A 61 -7.68 11.00 -3.78
CA ILE A 61 -8.00 11.42 -5.15
C ILE A 61 -9.52 11.51 -5.29
N ASP A 62 -10.03 12.75 -5.37
CA ASP A 62 -11.37 13.01 -5.91
C ASP A 62 -11.28 13.61 -7.30
N HIS A 63 -12.12 13.07 -8.18
CA HIS A 63 -12.32 13.62 -9.50
C HIS A 63 -13.76 14.11 -9.62
N TYR A 64 -13.99 15.40 -9.34
CA TYR A 64 -15.22 16.09 -9.70
C TYR A 64 -15.06 16.68 -11.11
N ILE A 65 -15.78 16.13 -12.08
CA ILE A 65 -16.08 16.83 -13.34
C ILE A 65 -17.48 17.41 -13.16
N GLY A 66 -17.61 18.73 -13.17
CA GLY A 66 -18.91 19.40 -13.17
C GLY A 66 -19.72 19.07 -14.43
N THR A 67 -21.05 19.08 -14.28
CA THR A 67 -22.16 18.99 -15.27
C THR A 67 -22.09 18.02 -16.47
N LEU A 68 -21.01 17.28 -16.70
CA LEU A 68 -20.92 16.28 -17.76
C LEU A 68 -21.09 14.86 -17.21
N GLU A 69 -21.70 14.02 -18.05
CA GLU A 69 -22.13 12.66 -17.78
C GLU A 69 -20.99 11.81 -17.16
N ARG A 70 -21.31 11.15 -16.03
CA ARG A 70 -20.36 10.44 -15.15
C ARG A 70 -19.72 9.24 -15.85
N GLN A 71 -18.67 9.45 -16.64
CA GLN A 71 -17.67 8.40 -16.75
C GLN A 71 -16.94 8.33 -15.41
N ASN A 72 -17.23 7.27 -14.66
CA ASN A 72 -16.86 7.09 -13.27
C ASN A 72 -15.37 6.72 -13.14
N ILE A 73 -14.47 7.61 -13.61
CA ILE A 73 -13.01 7.39 -13.65
C ILE A 73 -12.45 7.17 -12.24
N ARG A 74 -13.19 7.60 -11.21
CA ARG A 74 -12.95 7.26 -9.80
C ARG A 74 -12.79 5.75 -9.59
N LEU A 75 -13.57 4.93 -10.28
CA LEU A 75 -13.47 3.47 -10.21
C LEU A 75 -12.09 2.98 -10.65
N VAL A 76 -11.48 3.62 -11.65
CA VAL A 76 -10.14 3.28 -12.15
C VAL A 76 -9.08 3.57 -11.07
N TYR A 77 -9.14 4.73 -10.40
CA TYR A 77 -8.23 5.04 -9.29
C TYR A 77 -8.41 4.10 -8.10
N LEU A 78 -9.67 3.74 -7.78
CA LEU A 78 -9.98 2.79 -6.71
C LEU A 78 -9.41 1.40 -7.02
N ILE A 79 -9.68 0.87 -8.22
CA ILE A 79 -9.20 -0.45 -8.64
C ILE A 79 -7.68 -0.44 -8.78
N GLY A 80 -7.11 0.58 -9.44
CA GLY A 80 -5.66 0.70 -9.61
C GLY A 80 -4.92 0.83 -8.29
N GLY A 81 -5.43 1.65 -7.36
CA GLY A 81 -4.87 1.77 -6.02
C GLY A 81 -4.98 0.49 -5.21
N ALA A 82 -6.11 -0.23 -5.31
CA ALA A 82 -6.27 -1.54 -4.69
C ALA A 82 -5.29 -2.59 -5.25
N ILE A 83 -5.11 -2.64 -6.58
CA ILE A 83 -4.13 -3.53 -7.22
C ILE A 83 -2.71 -3.21 -6.75
N LEU A 84 -2.34 -1.92 -6.67
CA LEU A 84 -1.03 -1.51 -6.15
C LEU A 84 -0.81 -1.94 -4.70
N MET A 85 -1.82 -1.75 -3.83
CA MET A 85 -1.74 -2.17 -2.43
C MET A 85 -1.60 -3.70 -2.29
N VAL A 86 -2.39 -4.48 -3.05
CA VAL A 86 -2.29 -5.94 -3.06
C VAL A 86 -0.93 -6.39 -3.59
N GLY A 87 -0.49 -5.81 -4.71
CA GLY A 87 0.82 -6.08 -5.30
C GLY A 87 1.97 -5.78 -4.35
N ALA A 88 1.85 -4.72 -3.54
CA ALA A 88 2.85 -4.36 -2.54
C ALA A 88 2.95 -5.40 -1.44
N ILE A 89 1.82 -5.87 -0.92
CA ILE A 89 1.80 -6.95 0.09
C ILE A 89 2.40 -8.23 -0.47
N VAL A 90 2.05 -8.61 -1.71
CA VAL A 90 2.60 -9.80 -2.36
C VAL A 90 4.12 -9.67 -2.56
N LEU A 91 4.59 -8.51 -3.03
CA LEU A 91 6.01 -8.26 -3.23
C LEU A 91 6.79 -8.30 -1.92
N LEU A 92 6.25 -7.69 -0.85
CA LEU A 92 6.86 -7.72 0.48
C LEU A 92 6.96 -9.15 1.01
N ASN A 93 5.88 -9.93 0.90
CA ASN A 93 5.88 -11.32 1.35
C ASN A 93 6.86 -12.19 0.56
N LYS A 94 7.01 -11.92 -0.74
CA LYS A 94 8.01 -12.58 -1.57
C LYS A 94 9.43 -12.24 -1.14
N ALA A 95 9.73 -10.97 -0.88
CA ALA A 95 11.05 -10.56 -0.37
C ALA A 95 11.34 -11.27 0.96
N LYS A 96 10.39 -11.21 1.92
CA LYS A 96 10.54 -11.90 3.21
C LYS A 96 10.79 -13.41 3.06
N ALA A 97 10.04 -14.06 2.19
CA ALA A 97 10.20 -15.49 1.94
C ALA A 97 11.53 -15.84 1.25
N ALA A 98 12.04 -14.98 0.37
CA ALA A 98 13.33 -15.19 -0.29
C ALA A 98 14.48 -15.15 0.72
N HIS A 99 14.47 -14.19 1.65
CA HIS A 99 15.49 -14.10 2.70
C HIS A 99 15.40 -15.27 3.69
N ALA A 100 14.19 -15.73 4.02
CA ALA A 100 13.98 -16.88 4.90
C ALA A 100 14.42 -18.25 4.33
N LEU A 101 14.64 -18.35 3.01
CA LEU A 101 15.15 -19.57 2.35
C LEU A 101 16.67 -19.58 2.18
N VAL A 102 17.30 -18.41 2.29
CA VAL A 102 18.75 -18.21 2.09
C VAL A 102 19.49 -18.12 3.42
N SER A 103 18.79 -17.71 4.49
CA SER A 103 19.21 -17.86 5.88
C SER A 103 19.04 -19.29 6.37
#